data_AF-A0A2V4DB60-F1
#
_entry.id   AF-A0A2V4DB60-F1
#
_cell.length_a   1.000
_cell.length_b   1.000
_cell.length_c   1.000
_cell.angle_alpha   90.00
_cell.angle_beta   90.00
_cell.angle_gamma   90.00
#
_symmetry.space_group_name_H-M   'P 1'
#
loop_
_entity.id
_entity.type
_entity.pdbx_description
1 polymer ?
#
loop_
_entity_poly.entity_id
_entity_poly.type
_entity_poly.pdbx_seq_one_letter_code
_entity_poly.pdbx_strand_id
1 'polypeptide(L)' 'MSKIKVAINGFGTIGKRVADAVDAQDDMEIVGVTKTG' A
#
# COMPACT_ATOMS: atom_id res chain seq x y z
N MET A 1 6.92 -12.32 13.82
CA MET A 1 7.02 -12.60 12.37
C MET A 1 7.35 -11.30 11.66
N SER A 2 8.04 -11.34 10.51
CA SER A 2 8.21 -10.14 9.68
C SER A 2 6.90 -9.85 8.95
N LYS A 3 6.49 -8.57 8.90
CA LYS A 3 5.35 -8.13 8.08
C LYS A 3 5.64 -8.28 6.59
N ILE A 4 4.59 -8.46 5.79
CA ILE A 4 4.62 -8.45 4.33
C ILE A 4 4.79 -7.01 3.86
N LYS A 5 5.84 -6.77 3.07
CA LYS A 5 6.17 -5.44 2.56
C LYS A 5 5.45 -5.19 1.24
N VAL A 6 4.61 -4.17 1.19
CA VAL A 6 3.78 -3.83 0.02
C VAL A 6 4.23 -2.50 -0.57
N ALA A 7 4.41 -2.45 -1.90
CA ALA A 7 4.64 -1.21 -2.64
C ALA A 7 3.46 -0.93 -3.57
N ILE A 8 3.02 0.32 -3.66
CA ILE A 8 1.88 0.73 -4.51
C ILE A 8 2.40 1.60 -5.65
N ASN A 9 2.42 1.05 -6.86
CA ASN A 9 2.78 1.80 -8.07
C ASN A 9 1.54 2.44 -8.70
N GLY A 10 1.31 3.73 -8.45
CA GLY A 10 0.14 4.47 -8.93
C GLY A 10 -0.86 4.82 -7.84
N PHE A 11 -0.61 5.92 -7.12
CA PHE A 11 -1.45 6.42 -6.03
C PHE A 11 -2.65 7.28 -6.50
N GLY A 12 -3.38 6.75 -7.49
CA GLY A 12 -4.66 7.28 -7.96
C GLY A 12 -5.84 6.82 -7.09
N THR A 13 -7.06 6.90 -7.62
CA THR A 13 -8.28 6.49 -6.90
C THR A 13 -8.21 5.04 -6.38
N ILE A 14 -7.65 4.12 -7.17
CA ILE A 14 -7.50 2.72 -6.76
C ILE A 14 -6.31 2.54 -5.81
N GLY A 15 -5.16 3.17 -6.08
CA GLY A 15 -3.99 3.08 -5.21
C GLY A 15 -4.28 3.51 -3.76
N LYS A 16 -5.13 4.51 -3.56
CA LYS A 16 -5.59 4.92 -2.23
C LYS A 16 -6.41 3.84 -1.53
N ARG A 17 -7.38 3.25 -2.23
CA ARG A 17 -8.19 2.14 -1.67
C ARG A 17 -7.35 0.92 -1.34
N VAL A 18 -6.32 0.63 -2.13
CA VAL A 18 -5.36 -0.42 -1.84
C VAL A 18 -4.55 -0.09 -0.59
N ALA A 19 -4.14 1.17 -0.40
CA ALA A 19 -3.46 1.57 0.83
C ALA A 19 -4.35 1.41 2.07
N ASP A 20 -5.62 1.83 2.00
CA ASP A 20 -6.58 1.63 3.09
C ASP A 20 -6.76 0.14 3.41
N ALA A 21 -6.80 -0.73 2.38
CA ALA A 21 -6.92 -2.16 2.57
C ALA A 21 -5.68 -2.79 3.21
N VAL A 22 -4.47 -2.35 2.84
CA VAL A 22 -3.21 -2.82 3.42
C VAL A 22 -3.05 -2.36 4.87
N ASP A 23 -3.44 -1.12 5.18
CA ASP A 23 -3.42 -0.58 6.55
C ASP A 23 -4.34 -1.37 7.51
N ALA A 24 -5.44 -1.93 6.99
CA ALA A 24 -6.35 -2.78 7.74
C ALA A 24 -5.83 -4.21 8.01
N GLN A 25 -4.65 -4.60 7.50
CA GLN A 25 -4.08 -5.92 7.73
C GLN A 25 -2.91 -5.87 8.73
N ASP A 26 -3.03 -6.60 9.84
CA ASP A 26 -2.02 -6.61 10.91
C ASP A 26 -0.65 -7.18 10.47
N ASP A 27 -0.64 -8.02 9.44
CA ASP A 27 0.53 -8.70 8.91
C ASP A 27 1.19 -7.98 7.73
N MET A 28 0.68 -6.81 7.33
CA MET A 28 1.20 -6.04 6.19
C MET A 28 1.72 -4.66 6.59
N GLU A 29 2.58 -4.11 5.72
CA GLU A 29 3.13 -2.76 5.84
C GLU A 29 3.38 -2.16 4.46
N ILE A 30 2.91 -0.93 4.21
CA ILE A 30 3.23 -0.18 3.00
C ILE A 30 4.64 0.40 3.14
N VAL A 31 5.55 0.00 2.26
CA VAL A 31 6.94 0.46 2.27
C VAL A 31 7.23 1.56 1.25
N GLY A 32 6.26 1.87 0.38
CA GLY A 32 6.39 2.95 -0.58
C GLY A 32 5.19 3.07 -1.51
N VAL A 33 4.96 4.30 -1.96
CA VAL A 33 3.95 4.61 -2.98
C VAL A 33 4.58 5.50 -4.06
N THR A 34 4.14 5.35 -5.30
CA THR A 34 4.50 6.26 -6.39
C THR A 34 3.25 6.83 -7.03
N LYS A 35 3.36 8.03 -7.58
CA LYS A 35 2.32 8.64 -8.39
C LYS A 35 2.99 9.28 -9.59
N THR A 36 2.53 8.95 -10.78
CA THR A 36 2.90 9.63 -12.02
C THR A 36 1.80 10.62 -12.39
N GLY A 37 2.23 11.81 -12.79
CA GLY A 37 1.38 13.00 -12.97
C GLY A 37 2.10 14.23 -12.45
#